data_AF-A0A915J9N2-F1
#
_entry.id   AF-A0A915J9N2-F1
#
_cell.length_a   1.000
_cell.length_b   1.000
_cell.length_c   1.000
_cell.angle_alpha   90.00
_cell.angle_beta   90.00
_cell.angle_gamma   90.00
#
_symmetry.space_group_name_H-M   'P 1'
#
loop_
_entity.id
_entity.type
_entity.pdbx_description
1 polymer ?
#
loop_
_entity_poly.entity_id
_entity_poly.type
_entity_poly.pdbx_seq_one_letter_code
_entity_poly.pdbx_strand_id
1 'polypeptide(L)'
;MELFCRQKVEDLLAQARSEHSGSSKQPKEPLIRLSVDLWLGFDDIFNVVRFGQQFLGRVANPKDLVLFHRHREQRARVGAGVDRELVDRVAAKALSSRVEDYVVKYFANVSDDKQMVVLTERGLAESLKHFVDKDEKDAIATLLQHQLARCKHRLK
;
A
#
# COMPACT_ATOMS: atom_id res chain seq x y z
N MET A 1 -6.42 13.26 0.23
CA MET A 1 -7.07 12.19 -0.57
C MET A 1 -7.81 11.17 0.27
N GLU A 2 -7.19 10.58 1.31
CA GLU A 2 -7.82 9.55 2.14
C GLU A 2 -9.14 10.01 2.79
N LEU A 3 -9.17 11.20 3.40
CA LEU A 3 -10.38 11.77 4.02
C LEU A 3 -11.54 11.94 3.03
N PHE A 4 -11.23 12.35 1.80
CA PHE A 4 -12.23 12.49 0.74
C PHE A 4 -12.80 11.13 0.32
N CYS A 5 -11.93 10.13 0.13
CA CYS A 5 -12.35 8.77 -0.16
C CYS A 5 -13.20 8.20 0.98
N ARG A 6 -12.83 8.47 2.23
CA ARG A 6 -13.60 8.08 3.42
C ARG A 6 -15.01 8.67 3.37
N GLN A 7 -15.13 9.97 3.17
CA GLN A 7 -16.43 10.63 3.09
C GLN A 7 -17.28 10.02 1.98
N LYS A 8 -16.69 9.78 0.80
CA LYS A 8 -17.42 9.21 -0.33
C LYS A 8 -17.92 7.81 -0.07
N VAL A 9 -17.15 6.99 0.65
CA VAL A 9 -17.57 5.64 1.06
C VAL A 9 -18.69 5.70 2.10
N GLU A 10 -18.66 6.65 3.02
CA GLU A 10 -19.74 6.88 3.98
C GLU A 10 -21.04 7.28 3.28
N ASP A 11 -20.97 8.15 2.26
CA ASP A 11 -22.13 8.54 1.47
C ASP A 11 -22.73 7.33 0.72
N LEU A 12 -21.88 6.48 0.13
CA LEU A 12 -22.32 5.25 -0.55
C LEU A 12 -22.94 4.24 0.43
N LEU A 13 -22.40 4.14 1.65
CA LEU A 13 -22.99 3.33 2.71
C LEU A 13 -24.36 3.85 3.14
N ALA A 14 -24.53 5.17 3.24
CA ALA A 14 -25.81 5.80 3.54
C ALA A 14 -26.84 5.54 2.43
N GLN A 15 -26.43 5.67 1.17
CA GLN A 15 -27.27 5.35 0.02
C GLN A 15 -27.69 3.87 0.03
N ALA A 16 -26.76 2.95 0.23
CA ALA A 16 -27.05 1.52 0.30
C ALA A 16 -28.01 1.15 1.44
N ARG A 17 -27.96 1.89 2.56
CA ARG A 17 -28.94 1.74 3.66
C ARG A 17 -30.32 2.24 3.28
N SER A 18 -30.43 3.36 2.57
CA SER A 18 -31.71 3.88 2.11
C SER A 18 -32.38 3.00 1.05
N GLU A 19 -31.59 2.36 0.19
CA GLU A 19 -32.05 1.44 -0.85
C GLU A 19 -32.30 0.01 -0.31
N HIS A 20 -32.03 -0.23 0.97
CA HIS A 20 -32.24 -1.54 1.56
C HIS A 20 -33.73 -1.85 1.68
N SER A 21 -34.17 -2.95 1.06
CA SER A 21 -35.58 -3.37 1.00
C SER A 21 -36.14 -3.84 2.34
N GLY A 22 -35.30 -3.97 3.37
CA GLY A 22 -35.67 -4.53 4.69
C GLY A 22 -35.98 -6.03 4.67
N SER A 23 -35.84 -6.70 3.52
CA SER A 23 -36.05 -8.13 3.37
C SER A 23 -34.93 -8.92 4.04
N SER A 24 -35.30 -9.96 4.80
CA SER A 24 -34.34 -10.89 5.41
C SER A 24 -33.44 -11.62 4.39
N LYS A 25 -33.83 -11.62 3.10
CA LYS A 25 -33.03 -12.22 2.01
C LYS A 25 -31.96 -11.28 1.48
N GLN A 26 -32.06 -9.97 1.73
CA GLN A 26 -31.05 -9.02 1.29
C GLN A 26 -29.91 -8.96 2.31
N PRO A 27 -28.65 -9.12 1.88
CA PRO A 27 -27.50 -8.99 2.77
C PRO A 27 -27.43 -7.62 3.45
N LYS A 28 -26.96 -7.60 4.70
CA LYS A 28 -26.79 -6.36 5.49
C LYS A 28 -25.57 -5.55 5.08
N GLU A 29 -24.54 -6.21 4.57
CA GLU A 29 -23.29 -5.59 4.17
C GLU A 29 -23.28 -5.37 2.65
N PRO A 30 -23.28 -4.11 2.18
CA PRO A 30 -23.23 -3.82 0.75
C PRO A 30 -21.82 -4.05 0.17
N LEU A 31 -21.80 -4.34 -1.13
CA LEU A 31 -20.58 -4.38 -1.93
C LEU A 31 -20.31 -2.97 -2.48
N ILE A 32 -19.17 -2.38 -2.15
CA ILE A 32 -18.85 -0.98 -2.53
C ILE A 32 -17.46 -0.93 -3.17
N ARG A 33 -17.36 -0.30 -4.34
CA ARG A 33 -16.07 -0.01 -4.98
C ARG A 33 -16.00 1.45 -5.40
N LEU A 34 -14.97 2.15 -4.92
CA LEU A 34 -14.64 3.51 -5.33
C LEU A 34 -13.54 3.46 -6.39
N SER A 35 -13.88 3.83 -7.63
CA SER A 35 -12.91 4.01 -8.70
C SER A 35 -12.36 5.44 -8.66
N VAL A 36 -11.06 5.60 -8.53
CA VAL A 36 -10.39 6.91 -8.44
C VAL A 36 -9.39 7.04 -9.59
N ASP A 37 -9.67 7.96 -10.50
CA ASP A 37 -8.75 8.33 -11.56
C ASP A 37 -7.72 9.33 -11.04
N LEU A 38 -6.46 8.91 -11.05
CA LEU A 38 -5.31 9.70 -10.66
C LEU A 38 -4.71 10.34 -11.91
N TRP A 39 -4.72 11.67 -11.91
CA TRP A 39 -4.09 12.51 -12.91
C TRP A 39 -2.60 12.65 -12.59
N LEU A 40 -1.77 12.98 -13.59
CA LEU A 40 -0.33 13.15 -13.39
C LEU A 40 -0.03 14.18 -12.28
N GLY A 41 0.84 13.79 -11.34
CA GLY A 41 1.20 14.61 -10.17
C GLY A 41 0.52 14.22 -8.86
N PHE A 42 -0.42 13.27 -8.87
CA PHE A 42 -0.99 12.68 -7.64
C PHE A 42 -0.24 11.40 -7.25
N ASP A 43 0.79 11.53 -6.41
CA ASP A 43 1.57 10.41 -5.87
C ASP A 43 1.12 9.94 -4.48
N ASP A 44 0.20 10.67 -3.84
CA ASP A 44 -0.35 10.34 -2.52
C ASP A 44 -1.40 9.22 -2.57
N ILE A 45 -0.96 8.02 -2.95
CA ILE A 45 -1.75 6.79 -2.85
C ILE A 45 -1.62 6.25 -1.42
N PHE A 46 -2.72 6.26 -0.68
CA PHE A 46 -2.76 5.66 0.66
C PHE A 46 -2.90 4.13 0.59
N ASN A 47 -2.57 3.46 1.69
CA ASN A 47 -2.71 2.01 1.77
C ASN A 47 -4.19 1.60 1.81
N VAL A 48 -4.68 1.06 0.69
CA VAL A 48 -6.08 0.61 0.52
C VAL A 48 -6.47 -0.47 1.52
N VAL A 49 -5.55 -1.37 1.88
CA VAL A 49 -5.82 -2.44 2.85
C VAL A 49 -6.07 -1.85 4.23
N ARG A 50 -5.21 -0.92 4.67
CA ARG A 50 -5.37 -0.22 5.95
C ARG A 50 -6.65 0.63 5.97
N PHE A 51 -6.96 1.28 4.86
CA PHE A 51 -8.20 2.05 4.72
C PHE A 51 -9.43 1.14 4.83
N GLY A 52 -9.43 0.01 4.13
CA GLY A 52 -10.50 -0.99 4.15
C GLY A 52 -10.75 -1.61 5.51
N GLN A 53 -9.70 -1.76 6.34
CA GLN A 53 -9.85 -2.22 7.73
C GLN A 53 -10.78 -1.32 8.56
N GLN A 54 -10.87 -0.02 8.25
CA GLN A 54 -11.76 0.92 8.95
C GLN A 54 -13.26 0.62 8.69
N PHE A 55 -13.57 -0.17 7.67
CA PHE A 55 -14.94 -0.50 7.26
C PHE A 55 -15.31 -1.97 7.49
N LEU A 56 -14.50 -2.73 8.23
CA LEU A 56 -14.81 -4.11 8.57
C LEU A 56 -16.19 -4.24 9.24
N GLY A 57 -16.99 -5.21 8.79
CA GLY A 57 -18.36 -5.44 9.27
C GLY A 57 -19.39 -4.40 8.81
N ARG A 58 -18.99 -3.46 7.95
CA ARG A 58 -19.90 -2.48 7.32
C ARG A 58 -20.00 -2.67 5.82
N VAL A 59 -19.01 -3.28 5.19
CA VAL A 59 -18.93 -3.58 3.75
C VAL A 59 -18.57 -5.03 3.54
N ALA A 60 -19.08 -5.62 2.45
CA ALA A 60 -18.79 -7.01 2.10
C ALA A 60 -17.37 -7.21 1.53
N ASN A 61 -16.74 -6.15 1.00
CA ASN A 61 -15.43 -6.21 0.33
C ASN A 61 -14.38 -5.23 0.92
N PRO A 62 -13.99 -5.38 2.20
CA PRO A 62 -13.04 -4.48 2.84
C PRO A 62 -11.67 -4.47 2.15
N LYS A 63 -11.23 -5.57 1.54
CA LYS A 63 -9.92 -5.67 0.87
C LYS A 63 -9.84 -4.95 -0.48
N ASP A 64 -10.98 -4.69 -1.11
CA ASP A 64 -11.06 -4.23 -2.50
C ASP A 64 -12.09 -3.11 -2.65
N LEU A 65 -11.94 -2.12 -1.77
CA LEU A 65 -12.89 -1.04 -1.59
C LEU A 65 -12.55 0.20 -2.44
N VAL A 66 -11.27 0.41 -2.75
CA VAL A 66 -10.78 1.52 -3.57
C VAL A 66 -9.89 0.98 -4.67
N LEU A 67 -10.19 1.35 -5.91
CA LEU A 67 -9.40 1.04 -7.09
C LEU A 67 -8.83 2.32 -7.67
N PHE A 68 -7.50 2.40 -7.74
CA PHE A 68 -6.81 3.55 -8.33
C PHE A 68 -6.46 3.26 -9.78
N HIS A 69 -6.91 4.13 -10.69
CA HIS A 69 -6.50 4.13 -12.09
C HIS A 69 -5.53 5.28 -12.33
N ARG A 70 -4.34 5.01 -12.85
CA ARG A 70 -3.39 6.05 -13.24
C ARG A 70 -3.51 6.31 -14.74
N HIS A 71 -3.81 7.54 -15.12
CA HIS A 71 -3.78 7.92 -16.52
C HIS A 71 -2.32 8.07 -16.96
N ARG A 72 -1.75 7.01 -17.55
CA ARG A 72 -0.52 7.13 -18.35
C ARG A 72 -0.92 7.86 -19.63
N GLU A 73 -0.36 9.04 -19.88
CA GLU A 73 -0.33 9.56 -21.25
C GLU A 73 0.15 8.41 -22.14
N GLN A 74 -0.73 7.95 -23.02
CA GLN A 74 -0.32 7.08 -24.11
C GLN A 74 0.71 7.90 -24.88
N ARG A 75 2.00 7.64 -24.64
CA ARG A 75 3.04 8.10 -25.56
C ARG A 75 2.56 7.68 -26.94
N ALA A 76 2.26 8.68 -27.75
CA ALA A 76 1.79 8.51 -29.10
C ALA A 76 2.62 7.42 -29.77
N ARG A 77 1.91 6.51 -30.43
CA ARG A 77 2.44 5.46 -31.30
C ARG A 77 3.65 5.96 -32.09
N VAL A 78 4.87 5.60 -31.69
CA VAL A 78 6.02 5.62 -32.58
C VAL A 78 6.95 4.47 -32.23
N GLY A 79 6.97 3.47 -33.12
CA GLY A 79 8.19 2.75 -33.47
C GLY A 79 8.59 1.53 -32.64
N ALA A 80 8.44 0.36 -33.28
CA ALA A 80 9.29 -0.82 -33.17
C ALA A 80 9.32 -1.62 -31.83
N GLY A 81 8.58 -2.73 -31.83
CA GLY A 81 9.15 -4.04 -31.46
C GLY A 81 9.52 -4.30 -30.00
N VAL A 82 8.83 -3.72 -29.03
CA VAL A 82 8.98 -4.14 -27.62
C VAL A 82 7.77 -4.97 -27.21
N ASP A 83 8.00 -6.24 -26.87
CA ASP A 83 6.98 -7.19 -26.42
C ASP A 83 6.16 -6.59 -25.28
N ARG A 84 4.88 -6.35 -25.58
CA ARG A 84 3.90 -5.74 -24.67
C ARG A 84 3.81 -6.50 -23.35
N GLU A 85 4.01 -7.82 -23.36
CA GLU A 85 4.11 -8.65 -22.16
C GLU A 85 5.32 -8.33 -21.28
N LEU A 86 6.49 -8.04 -21.88
CA LEU A 86 7.69 -7.74 -21.11
C LEU A 86 7.56 -6.37 -20.41
N VAL A 87 6.94 -5.40 -21.11
CA VAL A 87 6.64 -4.07 -20.55
C VAL A 87 5.58 -4.16 -19.46
N ASP A 88 4.55 -4.98 -19.64
CA ASP A 88 3.50 -5.20 -18.63
C ASP A 88 4.04 -5.98 -17.41
N ARG A 89 4.94 -6.96 -17.60
CA ARG A 89 5.61 -7.67 -16.49
C ARG A 89 6.55 -6.76 -15.71
N VAL A 90 7.33 -5.91 -16.40
CA VAL A 90 8.21 -4.92 -15.76
C VAL A 90 7.38 -3.82 -15.07
N ALA A 91 6.26 -3.42 -15.65
CA ALA A 91 5.33 -2.45 -15.05
C ALA A 91 4.59 -3.04 -13.84
N ALA A 92 4.16 -4.30 -13.87
CA ALA A 92 3.59 -5.00 -12.72
C ALA A 92 4.61 -5.14 -11.58
N LYS A 93 5.89 -5.38 -11.93
CA LYS A 93 7.00 -5.40 -10.98
C LYS A 93 7.31 -4.02 -10.37
N ALA A 94 7.00 -2.93 -11.07
CA ALA A 94 7.09 -1.56 -10.57
C ALA A 94 5.82 -1.10 -9.81
N LEU A 95 4.66 -1.70 -10.12
CA LEU A 95 3.37 -1.44 -9.45
C LEU A 95 3.28 -2.17 -8.10
N SER A 96 3.93 -3.33 -8.00
CA SER A 96 4.32 -3.96 -6.74
C SER A 96 5.47 -3.15 -6.13
N SER A 97 5.18 -1.98 -5.52
CA SER A 97 6.14 -1.42 -4.55
C SER A 97 6.43 -2.53 -3.56
N ARG A 98 7.66 -3.03 -3.56
CA ARG A 98 8.03 -4.15 -2.70
C ARG A 98 7.94 -3.65 -1.27
N VAL A 99 7.71 -4.53 -0.31
CA VAL A 99 7.49 -4.11 1.08
C VAL A 99 8.70 -3.30 1.58
N GLU A 100 9.90 -3.62 1.07
CA GLU A 100 11.13 -2.86 1.27
C GLU A 100 11.06 -1.39 0.84
N ASP A 101 10.42 -1.08 -0.28
CA ASP A 101 10.36 0.28 -0.83
C ASP A 101 9.47 1.19 0.03
N TYR A 102 8.51 0.61 0.75
CA TYR A 102 7.67 1.35 1.70
C TYR A 102 8.46 1.85 2.91
N VAL A 103 9.45 1.08 3.37
CA VAL A 103 10.31 1.47 4.49
C VAL A 103 11.09 2.73 4.13
N VAL A 104 11.71 2.73 2.95
CA VAL A 104 12.50 3.87 2.45
C VAL A 104 11.62 5.10 2.23
N LYS A 105 10.45 4.93 1.60
CA LYS A 105 9.50 6.04 1.37
C LYS A 105 8.92 6.61 2.66
N TYR A 106 8.67 5.76 3.66
CA TYR A 106 8.14 6.21 4.94
C TYR A 106 9.16 7.11 5.64
N PHE A 107 10.40 6.66 5.79
CA PHE A 107 11.42 7.43 6.50
C PHE A 107 11.92 8.66 5.73
N ALA A 108 11.87 8.65 4.40
CA ALA A 108 12.16 9.83 3.59
C ALA A 108 11.15 10.99 3.79
N ASN A 109 9.91 10.68 4.16
CA ASN A 109 8.82 11.66 4.30
C ASN A 109 8.49 12.01 5.76
N VAL A 110 9.24 11.48 6.73
CA VAL A 110 8.98 11.61 8.16
C VAL A 110 9.89 12.69 8.77
N SER A 111 9.32 13.51 9.66
CA SER A 111 10.04 14.55 10.41
C SER A 111 11.24 13.99 11.19
N ASP A 112 12.29 14.79 11.35
CA ASP A 112 13.56 14.40 12.03
C ASP A 112 13.34 13.73 13.40
N ASP A 113 12.29 14.14 14.15
CA ASP A 113 11.93 13.59 15.47
C ASP A 113 11.61 12.08 15.48
N LYS A 114 11.34 11.49 14.30
CA LYS A 114 10.98 10.08 14.13
C LYS A 114 11.98 9.32 13.26
N GLN A 115 13.13 9.90 12.95
CA GLN A 115 14.20 9.18 12.26
C GLN A 115 14.81 8.09 13.13
N MET A 116 15.24 7.00 12.48
CA MET A 116 15.85 5.88 13.18
C MET A 116 17.32 6.17 13.48
N VAL A 117 17.67 6.21 14.77
CA VAL A 117 19.06 6.48 15.21
C VAL A 117 19.90 5.20 15.33
N VAL A 118 19.27 4.07 15.65
CA VAL A 118 19.96 2.80 15.96
C VAL A 118 19.95 1.82 14.79
N LEU A 119 18.85 1.75 14.04
CA LEU A 119 18.70 0.89 12.88
C LEU A 119 18.72 1.75 11.62
N THR A 120 19.59 1.42 10.69
CA THR A 120 19.62 2.11 9.40
C THR A 120 18.47 1.64 8.52
N GLU A 121 17.85 2.57 7.80
CA GLU A 121 16.76 2.29 6.85
C GLU A 121 17.18 1.25 5.81
N ARG A 122 18.41 1.35 5.31
CA ARG A 122 19.01 0.37 4.39
C ARG A 122 19.07 -1.04 4.97
N GLY A 123 19.51 -1.18 6.22
CA GLY A 123 19.63 -2.49 6.87
C GLY A 123 18.27 -3.13 7.14
N LEU A 124 17.28 -2.30 7.47
CA LEU A 124 15.89 -2.74 7.65
C LEU A 124 15.26 -3.20 6.33
N ALA A 125 15.42 -2.41 5.25
CA ALA A 125 14.93 -2.76 3.92
C ALA A 125 15.54 -4.06 3.39
N GLU A 126 16.85 -4.26 3.60
CA GLU A 126 17.54 -5.50 3.22
C GLU A 126 17.05 -6.70 4.03
N SER A 127 16.91 -6.58 5.35
CA SER A 127 16.43 -7.68 6.19
C SER A 127 14.98 -8.05 5.87
N LEU A 128 14.15 -7.07 5.51
CA LEU A 128 12.79 -7.29 5.06
C LEU A 128 12.75 -8.03 3.71
N LYS A 129 13.66 -7.67 2.78
CA LYS A 129 13.84 -8.41 1.53
C LYS A 129 14.17 -9.89 1.79
N HIS A 130 15.09 -10.16 2.71
CA HIS A 130 15.46 -11.52 3.09
C HIS A 130 14.30 -12.30 3.71
N PHE A 131 13.54 -11.64 4.59
CA PHE A 131 12.35 -12.24 5.19
C PHE A 131 11.30 -12.63 4.14
N VAL A 132 11.04 -11.75 3.15
CA VAL A 132 10.00 -11.97 2.14
C VAL A 132 10.46 -12.86 0.98
N ASP A 133 11.63 -12.60 0.41
CA ASP A 133 12.13 -13.32 -0.77
C ASP A 133 12.71 -14.70 -0.43
N LYS A 134 13.29 -14.85 0.77
CA LYS A 134 14.04 -16.06 1.17
C LYS A 134 13.39 -16.85 2.30
N ASP A 135 12.23 -16.41 2.80
CA ASP A 135 11.52 -17.00 3.95
C ASP A 135 12.42 -17.16 5.21
N GLU A 136 13.44 -16.30 5.34
CA GLU A 136 14.33 -16.25 6.50
C GLU A 136 13.60 -15.57 7.67
N LYS A 137 12.81 -16.34 8.44
CA LYS A 137 11.96 -15.82 9.53
C LYS A 137 12.73 -15.06 10.61
N ASP A 138 14.01 -15.37 10.78
CA ASP A 138 14.88 -14.77 11.79
C ASP A 138 15.65 -13.53 11.28
N ALA A 139 15.58 -13.19 9.99
CA ALA A 139 16.41 -12.13 9.39
C ALA A 139 16.32 -10.78 10.12
N ILE A 140 15.11 -10.38 10.51
CA ILE A 140 14.87 -9.14 11.26
C ILE A 140 15.44 -9.23 12.68
N ALA A 141 15.28 -10.37 13.35
CA ALA A 141 15.79 -10.59 14.71
C ALA A 141 17.32 -10.58 14.74
N THR A 142 17.97 -11.21 13.75
CA THR A 142 19.43 -11.20 13.60
C THR A 142 19.97 -9.80 13.36
N LEU A 143 19.32 -8.99 12.51
CA LEU A 143 19.68 -7.58 12.31
C LEU A 143 19.63 -6.81 13.63
N LEU A 144 18.56 -6.95 14.40
CA LEU A 144 18.38 -6.28 15.69
C LEU A 144 19.48 -6.65 16.68
N GLN A 145 19.78 -7.95 16.82
CA GLN A 145 20.85 -8.42 17.69
C GLN A 145 22.21 -7.86 17.28
N HIS A 146 22.50 -7.83 15.98
CA HIS A 146 23.76 -7.30 15.46
C HIS A 146 23.90 -5.79 15.72
N GLN A 147 22.87 -4.99 15.48
CA GLN A 147 22.91 -3.55 15.76
C GLN A 147 23.02 -3.27 17.26
N LEU A 148 22.28 -4.00 18.10
CA LEU A 148 22.37 -3.86 19.56
C LEU A 148 23.77 -4.22 20.09
N ALA A 149 24.38 -5.29 19.58
CA ALA A 149 25.74 -5.68 19.95
C ALA A 149 26.76 -4.60 19.57
N ARG A 150 26.64 -4.03 18.36
CA ARG A 150 27.49 -2.91 17.91
C ARG A 150 27.31 -1.65 18.75
N CYS A 151 26.08 -1.29 19.09
CA CYS A 151 25.80 -0.16 19.96
C CYS A 151 26.38 -0.37 21.36
N LYS A 152 26.20 -1.56 21.96
CA LYS A 152 26.78 -1.91 23.27
C LYS A 152 28.31 -1.87 23.25
N HIS A 153 28.94 -2.30 22.16
CA HIS A 153 30.40 -2.22 22.02
C HIS A 153 30.91 -0.78 21.93
N ARG A 154 30.17 0.13 21.27
CA ARG A 154 30.50 1.56 21.17
C ARG A 154 30.24 2.36 22.44
N LEU A 155 29.50 1.81 23.40
CA LEU A 155 29.19 2.43 24.69
C LEU A 155 30.12 1.95 25.82
N LYS A 156 31.04 1.01 25.55
CA LYS A 156 32.17 0.67 26.41
C LYS A 156 33.39 1.45 25.97
#